data_AF-A0A6A2WTB0-F1
#
_entry.id   AF-A0A6A2WTB0-F1
#
_cell.length_a   1.000
_cell.length_b   1.000
_cell.length_c   1.000
_cell.angle_alpha   90.00
_cell.angle_beta   90.00
_cell.angle_gamma   90.00
#
_symmetry.space_group_name_H-M   'P 1'
#
loop_
_entity.id
_entity.type
_entity.pdbx_description
1 polymer ?
#
loop_
_entity_poly.entity_id
_entity_poly.type
_entity_poly.pdbx_seq_one_letter_code
_entity_poly.pdbx_strand_id
1 'polypeptide(L)'
;MCETKSFYLWLLQVVGLLGLLAFCLWLALRPRSPTYTIVNFSVLEANDSNASDHGTIHYELDIENPNEDSGIYYDDILLMFYYGEDKVGSKTIPSFYQGWDRTHRVIDQVDVETRLWTGLHKAMMNATAELRADLSTKVKYKTWGIKSKHHGMNKEGKIRIGKDGKISNKKKKVKLGHPSKKWKLRSTRYLSSIILNHTTEAQQSSYVYHFCPNTTNFSISSTYRTNRDSLLSSLSSNVTGGEGFYNTTSSRNPDMVYGLYGCLGDLLRTTAKRVKPLPPMTFPDVVPLKKRPGYGSMGAGYDTQIEIYFPLWLKHLELPSLMA
;
A
#
# COMPACT_ATOMS: atom_id res chain seq x y z
N MET A 1 -44.05 -25.87 -53.20
CA MET A 1 -42.73 -25.47 -52.65
C MET A 1 -42.67 -24.00 -52.15
N CYS A 2 -43.81 -23.30 -51.97
CA CYS A 2 -43.81 -21.87 -51.61
C CYS A 2 -43.99 -21.61 -50.09
N GLU A 3 -44.63 -22.52 -49.35
CA GLU A 3 -44.95 -22.29 -47.93
C GLU A 3 -43.76 -22.42 -46.97
N THR A 4 -42.77 -23.27 -47.29
CA THR A 4 -41.62 -23.50 -46.41
C THR A 4 -40.78 -22.24 -46.23
N LYS A 5 -40.61 -21.42 -47.28
CA LYS A 5 -39.87 -20.15 -47.21
C LYS A 5 -40.51 -19.14 -46.27
N SER A 6 -41.85 -19.09 -46.22
CA SER A 6 -42.59 -18.18 -45.32
C SER A 6 -42.41 -18.56 -43.86
N PHE A 7 -42.47 -19.86 -43.55
CA PHE A 7 -42.25 -20.37 -42.20
C PHE A 7 -40.83 -20.07 -41.68
N TYR A 8 -39.80 -20.29 -42.49
CA TYR A 8 -38.41 -20.00 -42.09
C TYR A 8 -38.19 -18.51 -41.80
N LEU A 9 -38.80 -17.61 -42.57
CA LEU A 9 -38.68 -16.17 -42.35
C LEU A 9 -39.35 -15.72 -41.04
N TRP A 10 -40.54 -16.25 -40.74
CA TRP A 10 -41.22 -15.99 -39.47
C TRP A 10 -40.41 -16.50 -38.27
N LEU A 11 -39.88 -17.72 -38.36
CA LEU A 11 -39.04 -18.30 -37.32
C LEU A 11 -37.78 -17.46 -37.06
N LEU A 12 -37.12 -16.98 -38.13
CA LEU A 12 -35.94 -16.11 -38.02
C LEU A 12 -36.27 -14.79 -37.32
N GLN A 13 -37.43 -14.21 -37.62
CA GLN A 13 -37.89 -12.99 -36.97
C GLN A 13 -38.15 -13.20 -35.47
N VAL A 14 -38.81 -14.30 -35.10
CA VAL A 14 -39.09 -14.64 -33.68
C VAL A 14 -37.79 -14.89 -32.92
N VAL A 15 -36.88 -15.68 -33.48
CA VAL A 15 -35.57 -15.96 -32.87
C VAL A 15 -34.75 -14.67 -32.73
N GLY A 16 -34.77 -13.80 -33.74
CA GLY A 16 -34.12 -12.50 -33.70
C GLY A 16 -34.67 -11.60 -32.58
N LEU A 17 -36.00 -11.53 -32.43
CA LEU A 17 -36.66 -10.76 -31.38
C LEU A 17 -36.36 -11.32 -29.98
N LEU A 18 -36.38 -12.64 -29.81
CA LEU A 18 -36.02 -13.29 -28.54
C LEU A 18 -34.54 -13.03 -28.17
N GLY A 19 -33.64 -13.10 -29.15
CA GLY A 19 -32.23 -12.78 -28.96
C GLY A 19 -32.01 -11.32 -28.55
N LEU A 20 -32.71 -10.39 -29.18
CA LEU A 20 -32.66 -8.97 -28.82
C LEU A 20 -33.19 -8.72 -27.40
N LEU A 21 -34.30 -9.34 -27.03
CA LEU A 21 -34.84 -9.26 -25.67
C LEU A 21 -33.84 -9.79 -24.63
N ALA A 22 -33.27 -10.96 -24.87
CA ALA A 22 -32.27 -11.55 -23.97
C ALA A 22 -31.03 -10.64 -23.84
N PHE A 23 -30.56 -10.04 -24.94
CA PHE A 23 -29.45 -9.09 -24.94
C PHE A 23 -29.78 -7.81 -24.18
N CYS A 24 -30.97 -7.24 -24.37
CA CYS A 24 -31.43 -6.06 -23.64
C CYS A 24 -31.53 -6.34 -22.13
N LEU A 25 -32.10 -7.49 -21.74
CA LEU A 25 -32.15 -7.92 -20.35
C LEU A 25 -30.74 -8.09 -19.76
N TRP A 26 -29.82 -8.71 -20.50
CA TRP A 26 -28.43 -8.84 -20.08
C TRP A 26 -27.76 -7.47 -19.84
N LEU A 27 -28.00 -6.48 -20.70
CA LEU A 27 -27.46 -5.13 -20.51
C LEU A 27 -28.08 -4.41 -19.31
N ALA A 28 -29.39 -4.59 -19.08
CA ALA A 28 -30.10 -3.97 -17.96
C ALA A 28 -29.63 -4.53 -16.60
N LEU A 29 -29.37 -5.84 -16.54
CA LEU A 29 -28.99 -6.56 -15.32
C LEU A 29 -27.48 -6.56 -15.05
N ARG A 30 -26.70 -5.91 -15.91
CA ARG A 30 -25.25 -5.83 -15.75
C ARG A 30 -24.90 -4.83 -14.63
N PRO A 31 -24.24 -5.27 -13.54
CA PRO A 31 -23.87 -4.37 -12.46
C PRO A 31 -22.89 -3.29 -12.92
N ARG A 32 -23.16 -2.06 -12.48
CA ARG A 32 -22.32 -0.88 -12.65
C ARG A 32 -21.33 -0.75 -11.49
N SER A 33 -20.17 -0.16 -11.78
CA SER A 33 -19.14 0.06 -10.77
C SER A 33 -19.54 1.14 -9.76
N PRO A 34 -19.13 1.02 -8.48
CA PRO A 34 -19.42 2.03 -7.48
C PRO A 34 -18.74 3.37 -7.78
N THR A 35 -19.33 4.44 -7.25
CA THR A 35 -18.82 5.81 -7.36
C THR A 35 -18.23 6.25 -6.03
N TYR A 36 -17.06 6.88 -6.07
CA TYR A 36 -16.36 7.38 -4.89
C TYR A 36 -16.24 8.90 -4.98
N THR A 37 -16.73 9.62 -3.98
CA THR A 37 -16.75 11.08 -3.98
C THR A 37 -16.25 11.63 -2.65
N ILE A 38 -15.20 12.44 -2.69
CA ILE A 38 -14.76 13.22 -1.53
C ILE A 38 -15.67 14.44 -1.45
N VAL A 39 -16.55 14.45 -0.45
CA VAL A 39 -17.59 15.46 -0.24
C VAL A 39 -17.04 16.68 0.48
N ASN A 40 -16.27 16.41 1.53
CA ASN A 40 -15.65 17.43 2.35
C ASN A 40 -14.19 17.04 2.60
N PHE A 41 -13.33 18.04 2.63
CA PHE A 41 -11.91 17.88 2.85
C PHE A 41 -11.36 19.14 3.47
N SER A 42 -10.65 18.99 4.58
CA SER A 42 -10.00 20.10 5.27
C SER A 42 -8.69 19.64 5.88
N VAL A 43 -7.67 20.47 5.75
CA VAL A 43 -6.39 20.31 6.41
C VAL A 43 -6.39 21.20 7.64
N LEU A 44 -6.29 20.62 8.83
CA LEU A 44 -6.22 21.36 10.09
C LEU A 44 -4.76 21.56 10.50
N GLU A 45 -4.48 22.75 11.00
CA GLU A 45 -3.24 23.11 11.67
C GLU A 45 -3.39 22.83 13.18
N ALA A 46 -2.39 22.19 13.78
CA ALA A 46 -2.35 22.01 15.23
C ALA A 46 -2.22 23.38 15.91
N ASN A 47 -3.16 23.71 16.80
CA ASN A 47 -3.38 25.07 17.31
C ASN A 47 -2.45 25.49 18.47
N ASP A 48 -1.27 24.88 18.60
CA ASP A 48 -0.30 25.28 19.62
C ASP A 48 0.56 26.43 19.09
N SER A 49 0.72 27.46 19.93
CA SER A 49 1.41 28.74 19.66
C SER A 49 2.90 28.63 19.31
N ASN A 50 3.41 27.41 19.12
CA ASN A 50 4.70 27.10 18.52
C ASN A 50 4.41 26.32 17.23
N ALA A 51 4.66 26.94 16.08
CA ALA A 51 4.35 26.42 14.74
C ALA A 51 4.45 24.89 14.59
N SER A 52 3.29 24.24 14.41
CA SER A 52 3.00 23.30 13.32
C SER A 52 3.97 22.17 13.02
N ASP A 53 4.28 21.30 13.99
CA ASP A 53 5.09 20.10 13.68
C ASP A 53 4.30 19.04 12.87
N HIS A 54 2.97 18.99 12.99
CA HIS A 54 2.14 17.97 12.35
C HIS A 54 0.83 18.54 11.82
N GLY A 55 0.44 18.12 10.62
CA GLY A 55 -0.85 18.42 10.01
C GLY A 55 -1.79 17.23 10.07
N THR A 56 -3.09 17.48 10.17
CA THR A 56 -4.11 16.43 10.08
C THR A 56 -5.06 16.72 8.93
N ILE A 57 -5.28 15.72 8.09
CA ILE A 57 -6.24 15.78 6.99
C ILE A 57 -7.55 15.15 7.46
N HIS A 58 -8.62 15.92 7.48
CA HIS A 58 -9.98 15.42 7.67
C HIS A 58 -10.67 15.27 6.32
N TYR A 59 -11.32 14.13 6.11
CA TYR A 59 -12.04 13.86 4.88
C TYR A 59 -13.39 13.19 5.13
N GLU A 60 -14.33 13.44 4.22
CA GLU A 60 -15.62 12.78 4.13
C GLU A 60 -15.74 12.14 2.75
N LEU A 61 -15.75 10.81 2.70
CA LEU A 61 -15.84 10.00 1.49
C LEU A 61 -17.22 9.33 1.39
N ASP A 62 -17.96 9.66 0.35
CA ASP A 62 -19.18 8.97 -0.05
C ASP A 62 -18.85 7.84 -1.04
N ILE A 63 -19.24 6.61 -0.68
CA ILE A 63 -19.15 5.41 -1.51
C ILE A 63 -20.57 5.03 -1.94
N GLU A 64 -20.91 5.30 -3.19
CA GLU A 64 -22.24 5.13 -3.75
C GLU A 64 -22.31 3.83 -4.58
N ASN A 65 -23.28 2.97 -4.25
CA ASN A 65 -23.64 1.83 -5.09
C ASN A 65 -24.77 2.23 -6.04
N PRO A 66 -24.50 2.45 -7.34
CA PRO A 66 -25.51 2.91 -8.30
C PRO A 66 -26.44 1.79 -8.81
N ASN A 67 -26.36 0.60 -8.23
CA ASN A 67 -27.13 -0.56 -8.69
C ASN A 67 -28.40 -0.71 -7.86
N GLU A 68 -29.54 -0.82 -8.52
CA GLU A 68 -30.87 -0.98 -7.89
C GLU A 68 -31.17 -2.43 -7.48
N ASP A 69 -30.50 -3.40 -8.08
CA ASP A 69 -30.76 -4.84 -7.93
C ASP A 69 -29.55 -5.63 -7.37
N SER A 70 -28.41 -4.96 -7.22
CA SER A 70 -27.13 -5.61 -6.94
C SER A 70 -26.45 -4.98 -5.72
N GLY A 71 -26.15 -5.82 -4.73
CA GLY A 71 -25.30 -5.41 -3.60
C GLY A 71 -23.81 -5.56 -3.93
N ILE A 72 -22.96 -4.87 -3.19
CA ILE A 72 -21.51 -4.88 -3.37
C ILE A 72 -20.83 -5.27 -2.07
N TYR A 73 -19.97 -6.29 -2.13
CA TYR A 73 -18.98 -6.58 -1.10
C TYR A 73 -17.68 -5.89 -1.47
N TYR A 74 -17.17 -5.08 -0.54
CA TYR A 74 -15.87 -4.42 -0.65
C TYR A 74 -14.87 -5.19 0.19
N ASP A 75 -13.71 -5.50 -0.39
CA ASP A 75 -12.52 -5.81 0.39
C ASP A 75 -12.00 -4.52 1.04
N ASP A 76 -10.97 -4.62 1.88
CA ASP A 76 -10.34 -3.45 2.50
C ASP A 76 -9.99 -2.40 1.44
N ILE A 77 -10.41 -1.15 1.69
CA ILE A 77 -10.18 -0.03 0.80
C ILE A 77 -8.98 0.74 1.31
N LEU A 78 -7.93 0.79 0.50
CA LEU A 78 -6.76 1.60 0.77
C LEU A 78 -6.96 2.99 0.16
N LEU A 79 -7.04 4.01 1.00
CA LEU A 79 -7.09 5.41 0.62
C LEU A 79 -5.74 6.06 0.91
N MET A 80 -5.14 6.67 -0.11
CA MET A 80 -3.80 7.26 -0.04
C MET A 80 -3.87 8.70 -0.53
N PHE A 81 -3.22 9.60 0.19
CA PHE A 81 -3.08 10.99 -0.20
C PHE A 81 -1.63 11.28 -0.60
N TYR A 82 -1.45 11.97 -1.72
CA TYR A 82 -0.14 12.32 -2.26
C TYR A 82 -0.04 13.82 -2.48
N TYR A 83 1.15 14.36 -2.25
CA TYR A 83 1.55 15.71 -2.60
C TYR A 83 2.70 15.62 -3.60
N GLY A 84 2.43 15.99 -4.85
CA GLY A 84 3.33 15.65 -5.95
C GLY A 84 3.39 14.14 -6.18
N GLU A 85 4.55 13.55 -5.89
CA GLU A 85 4.82 12.11 -5.98
C GLU A 85 5.00 11.47 -4.59
N ASP A 86 5.07 12.27 -3.52
CA ASP A 86 5.30 11.79 -2.17
C ASP A 86 3.98 11.46 -1.47
N LYS A 87 3.94 10.33 -0.78
CA LYS A 87 2.77 9.88 -0.04
C LYS A 87 2.70 10.63 1.29
N VAL A 88 1.67 11.44 1.45
CA VAL A 88 1.45 12.32 2.61
C VAL A 88 0.79 11.55 3.76
N GLY A 89 -0.06 10.59 3.43
CA GLY A 89 -0.77 9.79 4.42
C GLY A 89 -1.58 8.68 3.78
N SER A 90 -2.00 7.71 4.59
CA SER A 90 -2.83 6.60 4.14
C SER A 90 -3.78 6.14 5.23
N LYS A 91 -4.97 5.70 4.83
CA LYS A 91 -5.96 5.09 5.71
C LYS A 91 -6.57 3.85 5.06
N THR A 92 -6.87 2.86 5.89
CA THR A 92 -7.56 1.65 5.46
C THR A 92 -8.98 1.68 5.99
N ILE A 93 -9.95 1.57 5.09
CA ILE A 93 -11.36 1.39 5.45
C ILE A 93 -11.60 -0.13 5.41
N PRO A 94 -12.06 -0.73 6.52
CA PRO A 94 -12.24 -2.18 6.59
C PRO A 94 -13.30 -2.65 5.60
N SER A 95 -13.16 -3.90 5.14
CA SER A 95 -14.15 -4.55 4.28
C SER A 95 -15.57 -4.47 4.83
N PHE A 96 -16.54 -4.26 3.94
CA PHE A 96 -17.95 -4.17 4.30
C PHE A 96 -18.86 -4.60 3.16
N TYR A 97 -20.12 -4.86 3.50
CA TYR A 97 -21.18 -5.12 2.53
C TYR A 97 -22.12 -3.93 2.41
N GLN A 98 -22.42 -3.54 1.18
CA GLN A 98 -23.39 -2.51 0.84
C GLN A 98 -24.54 -3.12 0.04
N GLY A 99 -25.77 -2.88 0.49
CA GLY A 99 -26.99 -3.23 -0.27
C GLY A 99 -27.12 -2.41 -1.56
N TRP A 100 -28.21 -2.63 -2.29
CA TRP A 100 -28.54 -1.85 -3.50
C TRP A 100 -28.89 -0.39 -3.18
N ASP A 101 -28.65 0.51 -4.14
CA ASP A 101 -28.98 1.94 -4.13
C ASP A 101 -28.76 2.62 -2.77
N ARG A 102 -27.56 2.43 -2.23
CA ARG A 102 -27.15 2.98 -0.94
C ARG A 102 -25.86 3.74 -1.09
N THR A 103 -25.72 4.75 -0.25
CA THR A 103 -24.45 5.48 -0.05
C THR A 103 -23.91 5.16 1.33
N HIS A 104 -22.67 4.70 1.38
CA HIS A 104 -21.92 4.49 2.61
C HIS A 104 -20.96 5.66 2.78
N ARG A 105 -21.08 6.36 3.91
CA ARG A 105 -20.30 7.55 4.21
C ARG A 105 -19.24 7.24 5.23
N VAL A 106 -18.00 7.61 4.91
CA VAL A 106 -16.84 7.45 5.77
C VAL A 106 -16.30 8.83 6.12
N ILE A 107 -16.24 9.13 7.41
CA ILE A 107 -15.65 10.35 7.96
C ILE A 107 -14.47 9.91 8.82
N ASP A 108 -13.28 10.37 8.48
CA ASP A 108 -12.06 9.97 9.18
C ASP A 108 -10.97 11.04 9.02
N GLN A 109 -9.86 10.83 9.72
CA GLN A 109 -8.68 11.66 9.70
C GLN A 109 -7.42 10.86 9.36
N VAL A 110 -6.48 11.54 8.71
CA VAL A 110 -5.16 11.02 8.34
C VAL A 110 -4.09 12.00 8.79
N ASP A 111 -3.16 11.52 9.60
CA ASP A 111 -2.01 12.29 10.00
C ASP A 111 -1.06 12.45 8.81
N VAL A 112 -0.61 13.69 8.60
CA VAL A 112 0.37 14.01 7.56
C VAL A 112 1.76 13.64 8.05
N GLU A 113 2.54 12.99 7.18
CA GLU A 113 3.96 12.75 7.45
C GLU A 113 4.69 14.08 7.74
N THR A 114 5.32 14.16 8.91
CA THR A 114 5.98 15.36 9.48
C THR A 114 6.93 16.04 8.49
N ARG A 115 7.68 15.25 7.73
CA ARG A 115 8.69 15.74 6.78
C ARG A 115 8.07 16.49 5.61
N LEU A 116 6.86 16.11 5.21
CA LEU A 116 6.14 16.67 4.07
C LEU A 116 5.22 17.82 4.47
N TRP A 117 4.88 17.92 5.75
CA TRP A 117 3.98 18.93 6.28
C TRP A 117 4.46 20.36 6.00
N THR A 118 5.74 20.66 6.25
CA THR A 118 6.29 22.01 6.03
C THR A 118 6.17 22.46 4.56
N GLY A 119 6.43 21.54 3.63
CA GLY A 119 6.30 21.79 2.19
C GLY A 119 4.85 21.97 1.75
N LEU A 120 3.95 21.13 2.28
CA LEU A 120 2.52 21.22 2.02
C LEU A 120 1.92 22.53 2.58
N HIS A 121 2.21 22.86 3.82
CA HIS A 121 1.77 24.06 4.50
C HIS A 121 2.23 25.33 3.76
N LYS A 122 3.50 25.38 3.33
CA LYS A 122 4.01 26.48 2.48
C LYS A 122 3.24 26.61 1.16
N ALA A 123 2.94 25.49 0.51
CA ALA A 123 2.18 25.50 -0.75
C ALA A 123 0.71 25.89 -0.55
N MET A 124 0.11 25.56 0.59
CA MET A 124 -1.23 25.97 0.98
C MET A 124 -1.30 27.49 1.19
N MET A 125 -0.35 28.06 1.94
CA MET A 125 -0.24 29.52 2.13
C MET A 125 -0.10 30.29 0.81
N ASN A 126 0.57 29.68 -0.18
CA ASN A 126 0.70 30.22 -1.53
C ASN A 126 -0.49 29.93 -2.46
N ALA A 127 -1.54 29.25 -1.99
CA ALA A 127 -2.70 28.79 -2.77
C ALA A 127 -2.35 27.89 -3.98
N THR A 128 -1.21 27.20 -3.93
CA THR A 128 -0.72 26.33 -5.00
C THR A 128 -0.77 24.84 -4.64
N ALA A 129 -1.29 24.49 -3.45
CA ALA A 129 -1.36 23.11 -3.00
C ALA A 129 -2.38 22.29 -3.81
N GLU A 130 -1.90 21.22 -4.44
CA GLU A 130 -2.72 20.20 -5.11
C GLU A 130 -2.36 18.84 -4.51
N LEU A 131 -3.34 18.20 -3.86
CA LEU A 131 -3.23 16.82 -3.41
C LEU A 131 -3.87 15.87 -4.42
N ARG A 132 -3.41 14.63 -4.43
CA ARG A 132 -4.00 13.53 -5.19
C ARG A 132 -4.49 12.47 -4.21
N ALA A 133 -5.75 12.10 -4.33
CA ALA A 133 -6.35 11.00 -3.57
C ALA A 133 -6.44 9.78 -4.46
N ASP A 134 -5.78 8.71 -4.06
CA ASP A 134 -5.78 7.42 -4.74
C ASP A 134 -6.51 6.39 -3.87
N LEU A 135 -7.43 5.66 -4.49
CA LEU A 135 -8.25 4.64 -3.85
C LEU A 135 -8.06 3.32 -4.57
N SER A 136 -7.67 2.29 -3.82
CA SER A 136 -7.50 0.93 -4.34
C SER A 136 -8.32 -0.08 -3.50
N THR A 137 -9.09 -0.92 -4.17
CA THR A 137 -9.88 -1.99 -3.54
C THR A 137 -10.23 -3.08 -4.55
N LYS A 138 -10.86 -4.16 -4.08
CA LYS A 138 -11.49 -5.19 -4.91
C LYS A 138 -12.94 -5.34 -4.46
N VAL A 139 -13.84 -5.52 -5.42
CA VAL A 139 -15.28 -5.64 -5.17
C VAL A 139 -15.87 -6.92 -5.75
N LYS A 140 -16.91 -7.45 -5.10
CA LYS A 140 -17.77 -8.51 -5.63
C LYS A 140 -19.21 -8.03 -5.67
N TYR A 141 -19.90 -8.30 -6.76
CA TYR A 141 -21.32 -8.03 -6.90
C TYR A 141 -22.13 -9.25 -6.45
N LYS A 142 -23.23 -8.99 -5.76
CA LYS A 142 -24.24 -10.00 -5.42
C LYS A 142 -25.55 -9.60 -6.09
N THR A 143 -25.92 -10.34 -7.13
CA THR A 143 -27.14 -10.14 -7.92
C THR A 143 -27.95 -11.42 -7.83
N TRP A 144 -29.18 -11.34 -7.32
CA TRP A 144 -30.08 -12.50 -7.10
C TRP A 144 -29.40 -13.75 -6.51
N GLY A 145 -28.66 -13.58 -5.41
CA GLY A 145 -28.02 -14.68 -4.68
C GLY A 145 -26.71 -15.19 -5.28
N ILE A 146 -26.40 -14.87 -6.53
CA ILE A 146 -25.13 -15.23 -7.18
C ILE A 146 -24.08 -14.14 -6.90
N LYS A 147 -22.88 -14.57 -6.50
CA LYS A 147 -21.74 -13.68 -6.29
C LYS A 147 -20.82 -13.70 -7.50
N SER A 148 -20.38 -12.54 -7.95
CA SER A 148 -19.34 -12.43 -8.97
C SER A 148 -17.96 -12.77 -8.40
N LYS A 149 -16.98 -12.90 -9.29
CA LYS A 149 -15.55 -12.86 -8.92
C LYS A 149 -15.15 -11.47 -8.39
N HIS A 150 -13.96 -11.37 -7.80
CA HIS A 150 -13.39 -10.08 -7.40
C HIS A 150 -13.03 -9.25 -8.64
N HIS A 151 -13.39 -7.96 -8.60
CA HIS A 151 -13.05 -6.96 -9.60
C HIS A 151 -12.19 -5.89 -8.95
N GLY A 152 -10.95 -5.73 -9.42
CA GLY A 152 -10.05 -4.69 -8.92
C GLY A 152 -10.52 -3.29 -9.33
N MET A 153 -10.43 -2.35 -8.41
CA MET A 153 -10.85 -0.96 -8.55
C MET A 153 -9.69 -0.06 -8.15
N ASN A 154 -9.25 0.79 -9.08
CA ASN A 154 -8.28 1.86 -8.82
C ASN A 154 -8.91 3.17 -9.28
N LYS A 155 -9.00 4.15 -8.37
CA LYS A 155 -9.57 5.47 -8.64
C LYS A 155 -8.63 6.57 -8.15
N GLU A 156 -8.55 7.66 -8.90
CA GLU A 156 -7.74 8.83 -8.54
C GLU A 156 -8.57 10.12 -8.64
N GLY A 157 -8.23 11.12 -7.83
CA GLY A 157 -8.84 12.44 -7.88
C GLY A 157 -7.89 13.53 -7.40
N LYS A 158 -7.89 14.67 -8.10
CA LYS A 158 -7.09 15.84 -7.75
C LYS A 158 -7.90 16.79 -6.87
N ILE A 159 -7.34 17.17 -5.73
CA ILE A 159 -7.93 18.03 -4.72
C ILE A 159 -7.09 19.31 -4.66
N ARG A 160 -7.64 20.42 -5.13
CA ARG A 160 -7.01 21.73 -5.02
C ARG A 160 -7.39 22.37 -3.70
N ILE A 161 -6.39 22.75 -2.92
CA ILE A 161 -6.56 23.28 -1.58
C ILE A 161 -6.39 24.79 -1.62
N GLY A 162 -7.34 25.50 -1.02
CA GLY A 162 -7.29 26.94 -0.83
C GLY A 162 -6.38 27.34 0.33
N LYS A 163 -6.17 28.65 0.50
CA LYS A 163 -5.40 29.19 1.62
C LYS A 163 -6.02 28.87 2.99
N ASP A 164 -7.30 28.57 3.01
CA ASP A 164 -8.09 28.19 4.19
C ASP A 164 -8.00 26.69 4.52
N GLY A 165 -7.17 25.94 3.80
CA GLY A 165 -7.01 24.50 3.97
C GLY A 165 -8.19 23.66 3.49
N LYS A 166 -9.17 24.27 2.80
CA LYS A 166 -10.37 23.59 2.27
C LYS A 166 -10.31 23.46 0.76
N ILE A 167 -11.26 22.71 0.19
CA ILE A 167 -11.40 22.55 -1.26
C ILE A 167 -11.68 23.90 -1.90
N SER A 168 -10.79 24.35 -2.77
CA SER A 168 -10.86 25.68 -3.42
C SER A 168 -11.94 25.79 -4.51
N ASN A 169 -12.49 24.68 -5.01
CA ASN A 169 -13.34 24.66 -6.21
C ASN A 169 -14.81 25.06 -5.95
N LYS A 170 -15.45 25.75 -6.91
CA LYS A 170 -16.90 26.08 -6.89
C LYS A 170 -17.79 24.85 -6.71
N LYS A 171 -17.36 23.71 -7.26
CA LYS A 171 -17.92 22.39 -6.93
C LYS A 171 -17.14 21.84 -5.73
N LYS A 172 -17.74 21.93 -4.54
CA LYS A 172 -17.12 21.50 -3.27
C LYS A 172 -16.76 20.01 -3.20
N LYS A 173 -17.23 19.19 -4.16
CA LYS A 173 -17.06 17.73 -4.17
C LYS A 173 -16.10 17.28 -5.27
N VAL A 174 -15.24 16.31 -4.95
CA VAL A 174 -14.27 15.71 -5.89
C VAL A 174 -14.66 14.26 -6.15
N LYS A 175 -15.11 13.96 -7.37
CA LYS A 175 -15.38 12.57 -7.80
C LYS A 175 -14.08 11.89 -8.23
N LEU A 176 -13.81 10.70 -7.70
CA LEU A 176 -12.63 9.92 -8.05
C LEU A 176 -12.90 9.13 -9.35
N GLY A 177 -12.05 9.36 -10.35
CA GLY A 177 -12.14 8.78 -11.69
C GLY A 177 -11.16 7.64 -11.89
N HIS A 178 -11.16 7.02 -13.08
CA HIS A 178 -10.10 6.09 -13.43
C HIS A 178 -8.76 6.83 -13.55
N PRO A 179 -7.64 6.18 -13.17
CA PRO A 179 -6.34 6.80 -13.30
C PRO A 179 -6.05 7.14 -14.77
N SER A 180 -5.69 8.39 -15.01
CA SER A 180 -5.44 8.87 -16.36
C SER A 180 -4.15 8.23 -16.90
N LYS A 181 -4.22 7.63 -18.10
CA LYS A 181 -3.08 6.96 -18.77
C LYS A 181 -1.84 7.87 -18.92
N LYS A 182 -2.00 9.19 -18.79
CA LYS A 182 -0.95 10.22 -18.91
C LYS A 182 0.12 10.14 -17.80
N TRP A 183 -0.19 9.62 -16.61
CA TRP A 183 0.80 9.49 -15.51
C TRP A 183 1.62 8.21 -15.61
N LYS A 184 1.09 7.15 -16.22
CA LYS A 184 1.89 5.97 -16.61
C LYS A 184 2.98 6.29 -17.64
N LEU A 185 2.86 7.40 -18.36
CA LEU A 185 3.75 7.81 -19.46
C LEU A 185 4.76 8.91 -19.09
N ARG A 186 4.73 9.47 -17.87
CA ARG A 186 5.77 10.41 -17.40
C ARG A 186 6.96 9.72 -16.71
N SER A 187 6.81 8.45 -16.35
CA SER A 187 7.91 7.57 -15.91
C SER A 187 8.69 6.92 -17.08
N THR A 188 8.29 7.13 -18.34
CA THR A 188 8.80 6.36 -19.50
C THR A 188 9.31 7.22 -20.65
N ARG A 189 9.86 8.42 -20.38
CA ARG A 189 10.64 9.20 -21.39
C ARG A 189 12.10 8.74 -21.54
N TYR A 190 12.39 7.47 -21.27
CA TYR A 190 13.64 6.83 -21.67
C TYR A 190 13.33 5.45 -22.22
N LEU A 191 12.89 5.37 -23.47
CA LEU A 191 12.97 4.15 -24.26
C LEU A 191 13.31 4.50 -25.71
N SER A 192 14.60 4.42 -26.03
CA SER A 192 15.05 4.03 -27.36
C SER A 192 16.33 3.22 -27.20
N SER A 193 16.17 1.94 -26.88
CA SER A 193 16.90 0.81 -27.45
C SER A 193 16.55 -0.46 -26.67
N ILE A 194 16.17 -1.48 -27.44
CA ILE A 194 15.65 -2.76 -27.00
C ILE A 194 16.81 -3.61 -26.46
N ILE A 195 16.79 -3.93 -25.15
CA ILE A 195 17.38 -5.16 -24.61
C ILE A 195 16.42 -5.70 -23.53
N LEU A 196 15.86 -6.89 -23.77
CA LEU A 196 15.09 -7.66 -22.80
C LEU A 196 16.02 -8.15 -21.69
N ASN A 197 16.16 -7.36 -20.62
CA ASN A 197 16.62 -7.87 -19.33
C ASN A 197 15.45 -7.83 -18.36
N HIS A 198 14.98 -9.02 -17.98
CA HIS A 198 13.93 -9.23 -17.00
C HIS A 198 14.39 -8.68 -15.65
N THR A 199 14.09 -7.42 -15.36
CA THR A 199 14.32 -6.82 -14.05
C THR A 199 13.16 -7.23 -13.16
N THR A 200 13.42 -8.17 -12.25
CA THR A 200 12.47 -8.54 -11.21
C THR A 200 12.38 -7.38 -10.23
N GLU A 201 11.22 -6.73 -10.14
CA GLU A 201 10.96 -5.74 -9.09
C GLU A 201 11.11 -6.39 -7.71
N ALA A 202 11.95 -5.80 -6.86
CA ALA A 202 12.03 -6.19 -5.46
C ALA A 202 10.78 -5.69 -4.75
N GLN A 203 9.95 -6.61 -4.27
CA GLN A 203 8.78 -6.26 -3.47
C GLN A 203 9.24 -5.69 -2.13
N GLN A 204 8.85 -4.45 -1.83
CA GLN A 204 9.25 -3.75 -0.62
C GLN A 204 8.62 -4.44 0.61
N SER A 205 9.49 -4.98 1.47
CA SER A 205 9.13 -5.60 2.75
C SER A 205 8.31 -4.62 3.60
N SER A 206 7.11 -5.02 4.01
CA SER A 206 6.33 -4.28 5.00
C SER A 206 6.98 -4.45 6.37
N TYR A 207 7.52 -3.37 6.89
CA TYR A 207 8.04 -3.29 8.25
C TYR A 207 6.97 -3.70 9.28
N VAL A 208 7.25 -4.71 10.11
CA VAL A 208 6.27 -5.23 11.08
C VAL A 208 6.37 -4.52 12.42
N TYR A 209 7.53 -4.58 13.08
CA TYR A 209 7.76 -3.96 14.39
C TYR A 209 9.24 -4.02 14.77
N HIS A 210 9.69 -3.13 15.67
CA HIS A 210 10.99 -3.21 16.34
C HIS A 210 10.81 -2.97 17.84
N PHE A 211 11.62 -3.61 18.67
CA PHE A 211 11.66 -3.35 20.11
C PHE A 211 13.01 -2.73 20.49
N CYS A 212 12.96 -1.52 21.07
CA CYS A 212 14.12 -0.83 21.60
C CYS A 212 13.91 -0.53 23.08
N PRO A 213 14.50 -1.32 24.00
CA PRO A 213 14.31 -1.12 25.44
C PRO A 213 14.85 0.24 25.87
N ASN A 214 14.16 0.86 26.82
CA ASN A 214 14.46 2.22 27.28
C ASN A 214 15.69 2.23 28.19
N THR A 215 16.85 2.17 27.58
CA THR A 215 18.15 1.96 28.23
C THR A 215 19.09 3.12 27.90
N THR A 216 20.27 3.17 28.54
CA THR A 216 21.22 4.29 28.45
C THR A 216 21.66 4.56 27.01
N ASN A 217 21.69 5.83 26.62
CA ASN A 217 22.23 6.27 25.33
C ASN A 217 23.76 6.12 25.31
N PHE A 218 24.33 5.79 24.15
CA PHE A 218 25.79 5.68 24.00
C PHE A 218 26.40 6.85 23.22
N SER A 219 27.68 7.15 23.49
CA SER A 219 28.41 8.20 22.78
C SER A 219 28.70 7.81 21.33
N ILE A 220 28.54 8.75 20.40
CA ILE A 220 28.77 8.62 18.95
C ILE A 220 30.20 8.15 18.62
N SER A 221 31.17 8.38 19.50
CA SER A 221 32.58 7.98 19.38
C SER A 221 32.96 6.72 20.19
N SER A 222 32.00 5.93 20.65
CA SER A 222 32.26 4.74 21.48
C SER A 222 32.72 3.51 20.68
N THR A 223 33.49 2.64 21.34
CA THR A 223 33.88 1.30 20.83
C THR A 223 32.66 0.48 20.41
N TYR A 224 31.53 0.64 21.11
CA TYR A 224 30.25 0.03 20.75
C TYR A 224 29.79 0.33 19.32
N ARG A 225 29.93 1.58 18.85
CA ARG A 225 29.50 1.94 17.49
C ARG A 225 30.29 1.15 16.45
N THR A 226 31.61 1.10 16.60
CA THR A 226 32.48 0.33 15.71
C THR A 226 32.14 -1.16 15.75
N ASN A 227 31.92 -1.72 16.94
CA ASN A 227 31.58 -3.14 17.09
C ASN A 227 30.21 -3.46 16.46
N ARG A 228 29.22 -2.60 16.65
CA ARG A 228 27.88 -2.70 16.04
C ARG A 228 27.94 -2.63 14.52
N ASP A 229 28.64 -1.64 13.96
CA ASP A 229 28.71 -1.44 12.50
C ASP A 229 29.42 -2.62 11.82
N SER A 230 30.48 -3.14 12.45
CA SER A 230 31.15 -4.37 12.02
C SER A 230 30.23 -5.60 12.07
N LEU A 231 29.45 -5.74 13.14
CA LEU A 231 28.50 -6.84 13.31
C LEU A 231 27.35 -6.77 12.28
N LEU A 232 26.79 -5.59 12.02
CA LEU A 232 25.76 -5.40 10.99
C LEU A 232 26.30 -5.74 9.59
N SER A 233 27.55 -5.37 9.30
CA SER A 233 28.21 -5.75 8.05
C SER A 233 28.34 -7.28 7.93
N SER A 234 28.78 -7.96 8.99
CA SER A 234 28.91 -9.43 9.02
C SER A 234 27.57 -10.15 8.89
N LEU A 235 26.51 -9.65 9.54
CA LEU A 235 25.17 -10.20 9.38
C LEU A 235 24.69 -10.03 7.93
N SER A 236 24.88 -8.84 7.33
CA SER A 236 24.41 -8.56 5.97
C SER A 236 25.10 -9.41 4.89
N SER A 237 26.38 -9.76 5.06
CA SER A 237 27.12 -10.58 4.10
C SER A 237 26.77 -12.07 4.21
N ASN A 238 26.55 -12.57 5.42
CA ASN A 238 26.28 -14.00 5.66
C ASN A 238 24.84 -14.43 5.38
N VAL A 239 23.90 -13.50 5.15
CA VAL A 239 22.52 -13.78 4.68
C VAL A 239 22.51 -14.64 3.39
N THR A 240 23.57 -14.61 2.60
CA THR A 240 23.70 -15.41 1.37
C THR A 240 24.04 -16.90 1.59
N GLY A 241 24.38 -17.29 2.82
CA GLY A 241 24.83 -18.65 3.19
C GLY A 241 23.73 -19.73 3.19
N GLY A 242 22.44 -19.34 3.11
CA GLY A 242 21.34 -20.28 2.86
C GLY A 242 20.84 -21.10 4.06
N GLU A 243 21.41 -20.93 5.25
CA GLU A 243 21.04 -21.72 6.45
C GLU A 243 19.83 -21.17 7.23
N GLY A 244 19.21 -20.09 6.77
CA GLY A 244 17.98 -19.55 7.37
C GLY A 244 18.15 -18.97 8.79
N PHE A 245 19.32 -19.11 9.41
CA PHE A 245 19.63 -18.57 10.73
C PHE A 245 21.15 -18.38 10.87
N TYR A 246 21.60 -17.31 11.52
CA TYR A 246 23.02 -17.06 11.76
C TYR A 246 23.22 -16.09 12.93
N ASN A 247 24.14 -16.45 13.83
CA ASN A 247 24.60 -15.61 14.93
C ASN A 247 26.07 -15.21 14.74
N THR A 248 26.42 -14.03 15.27
CA THR A 248 27.82 -13.58 15.34
C THR A 248 28.02 -12.61 16.48
N THR A 249 29.27 -12.41 16.87
CA THR A 249 29.67 -11.55 17.99
C THR A 249 30.82 -10.65 17.56
N SER A 250 30.78 -9.37 17.92
CA SER A 250 31.88 -8.43 17.73
C SER A 250 32.47 -8.05 19.09
N SER A 251 33.68 -8.56 19.37
CA SER A 251 34.22 -8.73 20.73
C SER A 251 35.32 -7.73 21.14
N ARG A 252 35.27 -6.47 20.70
CA ARG A 252 36.27 -5.47 21.14
C ARG A 252 35.88 -4.87 22.50
N ASN A 253 36.57 -5.26 23.57
CA ASN A 253 36.36 -4.74 24.93
C ASN A 253 36.43 -3.20 24.98
N PRO A 254 35.61 -2.52 25.82
CA PRO A 254 34.66 -3.05 26.81
C PRO A 254 33.22 -3.27 26.31
N ASP A 255 32.96 -3.14 25.00
CA ASP A 255 31.60 -3.02 24.43
C ASP A 255 31.28 -4.17 23.45
N MET A 256 31.29 -5.42 23.91
CA MET A 256 30.97 -6.55 23.05
C MET A 256 29.51 -6.52 22.60
N VAL A 257 29.27 -6.84 21.32
CA VAL A 257 27.95 -6.81 20.70
C VAL A 257 27.63 -8.19 20.15
N TYR A 258 26.46 -8.72 20.52
CA TYR A 258 25.94 -9.99 20.02
C TYR A 258 24.81 -9.73 19.03
N GLY A 259 24.76 -10.50 17.94
CA GLY A 259 23.80 -10.32 16.86
C GLY A 259 23.30 -11.64 16.31
N LEU A 260 22.02 -11.66 15.97
CA LEU A 260 21.36 -12.80 15.36
C LEU A 260 20.43 -12.35 14.24
N TYR A 261 20.42 -13.08 13.12
CA TYR A 261 19.34 -13.00 12.13
C TYR A 261 18.70 -14.38 11.91
N GLY A 262 17.39 -14.38 11.66
CA GLY A 262 16.63 -15.57 11.29
C GLY A 262 15.64 -15.28 10.15
N CYS A 263 15.54 -16.21 9.21
CA CYS A 263 14.54 -16.28 8.13
C CYS A 263 13.61 -17.45 8.43
N LEU A 264 12.31 -17.20 8.58
CA LEU A 264 11.33 -18.28 8.84
C LEU A 264 11.20 -19.20 7.60
N GLY A 265 11.42 -20.50 7.81
CA GLY A 265 11.77 -21.46 6.77
C GLY A 265 10.59 -22.17 6.10
N ASP A 266 10.02 -21.54 5.07
CA ASP A 266 9.16 -22.22 4.07
C ASP A 266 9.58 -21.92 2.61
N LEU A 267 10.83 -21.50 2.39
CA LEU A 267 11.34 -21.14 1.07
C LEU A 267 12.43 -22.13 0.64
N LEU A 268 12.05 -23.08 -0.22
CA LEU A 268 12.95 -23.98 -0.94
C LEU A 268 14.20 -23.24 -1.43
N ARG A 269 15.37 -23.89 -1.27
CA ARG A 269 16.77 -23.42 -1.47
C ARG A 269 17.08 -22.51 -2.67
N THR A 270 16.15 -22.31 -3.60
CA THR A 270 16.24 -21.44 -4.78
C THR A 270 15.76 -20.00 -4.55
N THR A 271 15.01 -19.72 -3.48
CA THR A 271 14.44 -18.39 -3.20
C THR A 271 15.21 -17.57 -2.15
N ALA A 272 16.01 -18.21 -1.29
CA ALA A 272 16.89 -17.52 -0.35
C ALA A 272 17.92 -16.60 -1.05
N LYS A 273 18.39 -16.99 -2.24
CA LYS A 273 19.28 -16.16 -3.09
C LYS A 273 18.59 -14.94 -3.72
N ARG A 274 17.27 -14.87 -3.66
CA ARG A 274 16.45 -13.83 -4.33
C ARG A 274 16.05 -12.70 -3.39
N VAL A 275 16.32 -12.83 -2.10
CA VAL A 275 16.26 -11.71 -1.15
C VAL A 275 17.58 -10.97 -1.27
N LYS A 276 17.61 -9.89 -2.06
CA LYS A 276 18.74 -8.96 -2.01
C LYS A 276 18.77 -8.34 -0.61
N PRO A 277 19.89 -8.38 0.12
CA PRO A 277 20.01 -7.57 1.33
C PRO A 277 19.75 -6.11 0.93
N LEU A 278 18.96 -5.40 1.73
CA LEU A 278 18.84 -3.95 1.61
C LEU A 278 20.26 -3.36 1.58
N PRO A 279 20.53 -2.36 0.71
CA PRO A 279 21.84 -1.72 0.69
C PRO A 279 22.19 -1.23 2.11
N PRO A 280 23.48 -1.28 2.52
CA PRO A 280 23.94 -0.97 3.88
C PRO A 280 23.59 0.45 4.37
N MET A 281 22.95 1.27 3.55
CA MET A 281 22.48 2.61 3.86
C MET A 281 21.12 2.69 4.60
N THR A 282 20.39 1.59 4.81
CA THR A 282 19.08 1.65 5.53
C THR A 282 19.07 1.05 6.93
N PHE A 283 20.15 0.37 7.34
CA PHE A 283 20.29 -0.12 8.72
C PHE A 283 20.68 0.95 9.77
N PRO A 284 21.51 1.98 9.49
CA PRO A 284 21.93 2.90 10.53
C PRO A 284 20.81 3.86 10.99
N ASP A 285 19.75 4.03 10.19
CA ASP A 285 18.67 4.99 10.48
C ASP A 285 17.47 4.40 11.27
N VAL A 286 17.40 3.08 11.43
CA VAL A 286 16.25 2.40 12.07
C VAL A 286 16.58 1.90 13.49
N VAL A 287 17.85 1.91 13.90
CA VAL A 287 18.24 1.45 15.24
C VAL A 287 18.67 2.63 16.12
N PRO A 288 17.87 3.02 17.14
CA PRO A 288 18.21 4.06 18.08
C PRO A 288 19.55 3.82 18.78
N LEU A 289 20.21 4.91 19.20
CA LEU A 289 21.49 4.91 19.92
C LEU A 289 21.37 4.38 21.36
N LYS A 290 20.91 3.14 21.57
CA LYS A 290 20.62 2.57 22.92
C LYS A 290 21.38 1.26 23.18
N LYS A 291 21.81 1.05 24.42
CA LYS A 291 22.52 -0.16 24.92
C LYS A 291 21.73 -0.84 26.04
N ARG A 292 21.46 -2.15 25.94
CA ARG A 292 20.83 -2.94 27.01
C ARG A 292 21.87 -3.46 28.03
N PRO A 293 21.64 -3.41 29.36
CA PRO A 293 22.49 -4.11 30.33
C PRO A 293 22.21 -5.63 30.32
N GLY A 294 23.26 -6.45 30.21
CA GLY A 294 23.19 -7.91 30.30
C GLY A 294 23.25 -8.42 31.75
N TYR A 295 22.46 -9.45 32.08
CA TYR A 295 22.62 -10.23 33.31
C TYR A 295 23.24 -11.58 32.94
N GLY A 296 24.55 -11.70 33.15
CA GLY A 296 25.32 -12.95 33.06
C GLY A 296 26.01 -13.22 34.39
N SER A 297 25.85 -14.43 34.89
CA SER A 297 26.43 -14.91 36.15
C SER A 297 27.95 -15.13 36.04
N MET A 298 28.75 -14.06 35.94
CA MET A 298 30.14 -13.93 36.42
C MET A 298 30.76 -12.66 35.82
N GLY A 299 31.02 -11.66 36.68
CA GLY A 299 31.85 -10.49 36.35
C GLY A 299 31.11 -9.35 35.65
N ALA A 300 31.20 -8.15 36.22
CA ALA A 300 30.62 -6.93 35.65
C ALA A 300 31.26 -6.57 34.30
N GLY A 301 30.53 -6.82 33.21
CA GLY A 301 30.84 -6.39 31.84
C GLY A 301 29.54 -6.07 31.10
N TYR A 302 29.52 -4.97 30.34
CA TYR A 302 28.33 -4.49 29.64
C TYR A 302 28.06 -5.31 28.37
N ASP A 303 27.52 -6.52 28.50
CA ASP A 303 27.15 -7.34 27.35
C ASP A 303 25.80 -6.91 26.77
N THR A 304 25.77 -6.51 25.49
CA THR A 304 24.55 -6.07 24.80
C THR A 304 24.14 -7.07 23.71
N GLN A 305 22.93 -7.65 23.84
CA GLN A 305 22.34 -8.60 22.89
C GLN A 305 21.38 -7.89 21.92
N ILE A 306 21.60 -8.04 20.61
CA ILE A 306 20.73 -7.55 19.53
C ILE A 306 20.03 -8.76 18.89
N GLU A 307 18.72 -8.88 19.08
CA GLU A 307 17.89 -9.88 18.41
C GLU A 307 17.09 -9.23 17.29
N ILE A 308 17.24 -9.74 16.06
CA ILE A 308 16.49 -9.28 14.89
C ILE A 308 15.67 -10.46 14.36
N TYR A 309 14.34 -10.41 14.57
CA TYR A 309 13.39 -11.37 14.01
C TYR A 309 12.74 -10.81 12.74
N PHE A 310 12.79 -11.55 11.63
CA PHE A 310 12.04 -11.23 10.40
C PHE A 310 10.81 -12.14 10.27
N PRO A 311 9.58 -11.59 10.19
CA PRO A 311 8.42 -12.36 9.79
C PRO A 311 8.14 -12.20 8.28
N LEU A 312 7.96 -13.30 7.55
CA LEU A 312 7.35 -13.31 6.23
C LEU A 312 6.22 -14.34 6.20
N TRP A 313 5.03 -13.93 5.78
CA TRP A 313 3.87 -14.80 5.54
C TRP A 313 3.63 -14.98 4.04
N LEU A 314 3.33 -16.23 3.67
CA LEU A 314 2.96 -16.71 2.33
C LEU A 314 1.47 -16.46 2.04
N LYS A 315 1.12 -16.16 0.77
CA LYS A 315 -0.18 -16.57 0.21
C LYS A 315 -0.11 -16.93 -1.29
N HIS A 316 -0.38 -18.21 -1.52
CA HIS A 316 -0.84 -18.94 -2.72
C HIS A 316 0.03 -19.04 -3.99
N LEU A 317 0.56 -20.26 -4.15
CA LEU A 317 0.93 -20.94 -5.39
C LEU A 317 -0.28 -21.08 -6.34
N GLU A 318 -0.06 -20.80 -7.63
CA GLU A 318 -0.71 -21.50 -8.74
C GLU A 318 0.41 -22.02 -9.68
N LEU A 319 0.51 -23.35 -9.77
CA LEU A 319 1.31 -24.07 -10.76
C LEU A 319 0.62 -23.98 -12.14
N PRO A 320 1.38 -23.79 -13.24
CA PRO A 320 0.99 -24.35 -14.51
C PRO A 320 1.79 -25.64 -14.76
N SER A 321 1.06 -26.75 -14.75
CA SER A 321 1.32 -27.90 -15.58
C SER A 321 1.61 -27.48 -17.02
N LEU A 322 2.61 -28.10 -17.65
CA LEU A 322 2.55 -28.47 -19.08
C LEU A 322 3.61 -29.54 -19.36
N MET A 323 3.13 -30.78 -19.44
CA MET A 323 3.68 -31.75 -20.38
C MET A 323 3.31 -31.29 -21.80
N ALA A 324 4.32 -31.06 -22.62
CA ALA A 324 4.42 -31.43 -24.03
C ALA A 324 5.85 -31.09 -24.48
#